data_AF-A0A1A5ZWV9-F1
#
_entry.id   AF-A0A1A5ZWV9-F1
#
_cell.length_a   1.000
_cell.length_b   1.000
_cell.length_c   1.000
_cell.angle_alpha   90.00
_cell.angle_beta   90.00
_cell.angle_gamma   90.00
#
_symmetry.space_group_name_H-M   'P 1'
#
loop_
_entity.id
_entity.type
_entity.pdbx_description
1 polymer ?
#
loop_
_entity_poly.entity_id
_entity_poly.type
_entity_poly.pdbx_seq_one_letter_code
_entity_poly.pdbx_strand_id
1 'polypeptide(L)'
;MGKLIWHQWGRLLAITSGVYMLWASFWAFLFRKFFWDMIGGTLGPAGLIPEKNTQPLVNLVVNIPLLQIFTLLLSIFTLVLELPLPFTVDCAIYYVITSGVYAVAMSKGEMMTISLNGPAGDV
;
A
#
# COMPACT_ATOMS: atom_id res chain seq x y z
N MET A 1 -23.36 20.16 -4.23
CA MET A 1 -23.49 18.73 -3.88
C MET A 1 -22.33 17.85 -4.41
N GLY A 2 -21.14 18.41 -4.70
CA GLY A 2 -20.02 17.63 -5.27
C GLY A 2 -18.89 17.23 -4.31
N LYS A 3 -18.63 17.97 -3.22
CA LYS A 3 -17.42 17.72 -2.39
C LYS A 3 -17.45 16.42 -1.57
N LEU A 4 -18.61 15.99 -1.07
CA LEU A 4 -18.73 14.77 -0.25
C LEU A 4 -18.47 13.48 -1.06
N ILE A 5 -18.95 13.44 -2.32
CA ILE A 5 -18.80 12.24 -3.16
C ILE A 5 -17.34 12.01 -3.55
N TRP A 6 -16.56 13.08 -3.78
CA TRP A 6 -15.13 12.98 -4.11
C TRP A 6 -14.31 12.40 -2.97
N HIS A 7 -14.64 12.71 -1.72
CA HIS A 7 -13.95 12.14 -0.55
C HIS A 7 -14.23 10.64 -0.41
N GLN A 8 -15.49 10.23 -0.56
CA GLN A 8 -15.88 8.82 -0.47
C GLN A 8 -15.32 7.99 -1.63
N TRP A 9 -15.29 8.56 -2.84
CA TRP A 9 -14.67 7.94 -4.01
C TRP A 9 -13.15 7.81 -3.88
N GLY A 10 -12.47 8.87 -3.43
CA GLY A 10 -11.02 8.82 -3.19
C GLY A 10 -10.66 7.72 -2.19
N ARG A 11 -11.44 7.60 -1.12
CA ARG A 11 -11.31 6.53 -0.11
C ARG A 11 -11.49 5.13 -0.69
N LEU A 12 -12.55 4.91 -1.48
CA LEU A 12 -12.80 3.64 -2.16
C LEU A 12 -11.65 3.27 -3.12
N LEU A 13 -11.11 4.26 -3.84
CA LEU A 13 -9.97 4.08 -4.74
C LEU A 13 -8.69 3.72 -3.95
N ALA A 14 -8.44 4.39 -2.83
CA ALA A 14 -7.30 4.09 -1.96
C ALA A 14 -7.38 2.66 -1.38
N ILE A 15 -8.55 2.22 -0.92
CA ILE A 15 -8.75 0.86 -0.41
C ILE A 15 -8.55 -0.17 -1.53
N THR A 16 -9.19 0.03 -2.68
CA THR A 16 -9.10 -0.93 -3.80
C THR A 16 -7.68 -1.04 -4.35
N SER A 17 -6.96 0.07 -4.48
CA SER A 17 -5.55 0.09 -4.87
C SER A 17 -4.63 -0.56 -3.81
N GLY A 18 -4.86 -0.30 -2.53
CA GLY A 18 -4.14 -0.94 -1.42
C GLY A 18 -4.29 -2.47 -1.42
N VAL A 19 -5.52 -2.98 -1.59
CA VAL A 19 -5.79 -4.43 -1.70
C VAL A 19 -5.10 -5.00 -2.94
N TYR A 20 -5.14 -4.31 -4.08
CA TYR A 20 -4.50 -4.78 -5.30
C TYR A 20 -2.97 -4.82 -5.18
N MET A 21 -2.37 -3.82 -4.51
CA MET A 21 -0.93 -3.84 -4.22
C MET A 21 -0.53 -4.97 -3.27
N LEU A 22 -1.35 -5.26 -2.26
CA LEU A 22 -1.11 -6.38 -1.33
C LEU A 22 -1.14 -7.71 -2.09
N TRP A 23 -2.15 -7.89 -2.96
CA TRP A 23 -2.25 -9.05 -3.85
C TRP A 23 -1.04 -9.14 -4.79
N ALA A 24 -0.68 -8.04 -5.47
CA ALA A 24 0.47 -8.00 -6.38
C ALA A 24 1.79 -8.34 -5.67
N SER A 25 1.96 -7.92 -4.41
CA SER A 25 3.15 -8.26 -3.62
C SER A 25 3.26 -9.77 -3.42
N PHE A 26 2.17 -10.47 -3.08
CA PHE A 26 2.17 -11.94 -2.97
C PHE A 26 2.57 -12.62 -4.28
N TRP A 27 2.05 -12.16 -5.42
CA TRP A 27 2.45 -12.68 -6.73
C TRP A 27 3.93 -12.43 -7.04
N ALA A 28 4.44 -11.26 -6.66
CA ALA A 28 5.84 -10.92 -6.82
C ALA A 28 6.78 -11.74 -5.92
N PHE A 29 6.29 -12.29 -4.80
CA PHE A 29 7.00 -13.28 -3.98
C PHE A 29 7.01 -14.66 -4.64
N LEU A 30 5.86 -15.13 -5.12
CA LEU A 30 5.70 -16.49 -5.67
C LEU A 30 6.42 -16.69 -7.00
N PHE A 31 6.31 -15.73 -7.92
CA PHE A 31 6.81 -15.87 -9.29
C PHE A 31 8.10 -15.11 -9.55
N ARG A 32 8.80 -14.73 -8.47
CA ARG A 32 10.03 -13.96 -8.50
C ARG A 32 11.08 -14.53 -9.45
N LYS A 33 11.36 -15.84 -9.38
CA LYS A 33 12.36 -16.47 -10.26
C LYS A 33 11.81 -16.74 -11.66
N PHE A 34 10.53 -17.10 -11.76
CA PHE A 34 9.85 -17.43 -13.03
C PHE A 34 9.88 -16.26 -14.03
N PHE A 35 9.57 -15.03 -13.61
CA PHE A 35 9.56 -13.87 -14.52
C PHE A 35 10.93 -13.50 -15.06
N TRP A 36 11.97 -13.59 -14.22
CA TRP A 36 13.32 -13.21 -14.62
C TRP A 36 14.06 -14.33 -15.38
N ASP A 37 13.66 -15.59 -15.22
CA ASP A 37 14.15 -16.70 -16.06
C ASP A 37 13.61 -16.61 -17.49
N MET A 38 12.43 -16.02 -17.69
CA MET A 38 11.83 -15.81 -19.02
C MET A 38 12.51 -14.69 -19.82
N ILE A 39 13.23 -13.79 -19.15
CA ILE A 39 13.90 -12.63 -19.77
C ILE A 39 15.37 -12.98 -20.03
N GLY A 40 15.67 -13.41 -21.25
CA GLY A 40 17.05 -13.68 -21.69
C GLY A 40 17.67 -14.95 -21.10
N GLY A 41 16.87 -15.83 -20.48
CA GLY A 41 17.33 -17.12 -19.98
C GLY A 41 17.77 -18.01 -21.15
N THR A 42 19.07 -18.31 -21.23
CA THR A 42 19.59 -19.30 -22.18
C THR A 42 19.67 -20.67 -21.51
N LEU A 43 19.36 -21.73 -22.25
CA LEU A 43 19.49 -23.11 -21.77
C LEU A 43 20.98 -23.46 -21.71
N GLY A 44 21.55 -23.49 -20.52
CA GLY A 44 22.91 -23.92 -20.28
C GLY A 44 23.00 -25.37 -19.77
N PRO A 45 24.23 -25.89 -19.59
CA PRO A 45 24.46 -27.27 -19.14
C PRO A 45 23.89 -27.61 -17.75
N ALA A 46 23.56 -26.58 -16.95
CA ALA A 46 23.02 -26.70 -15.60
C ALA A 46 21.61 -26.09 -15.44
N GLY A 47 20.90 -25.85 -16.55
CA GLY A 47 19.55 -25.25 -16.55
C GLY A 47 19.50 -23.84 -17.17
N LEU A 48 18.45 -23.08 -16.89
CA LEU A 48 18.31 -21.70 -17.36
C LEU A 48 19.37 -20.81 -16.67
N ILE A 49 20.21 -20.16 -17.49
CA ILE A 49 21.25 -19.23 -17.04
C ILE A 49 20.77 -17.81 -17.36
N PRO A 50 20.68 -16.92 -16.36
CA PRO A 50 20.31 -15.53 -16.57
C PRO A 50 21.36 -14.80 -17.42
N GLU A 51 20.91 -13.99 -18.36
CA GLU A 51 21.77 -13.14 -19.19
C GLU A 51 22.56 -12.14 -18.32
N LYS A 52 23.81 -11.85 -18.71
CA LYS A 52 24.72 -10.95 -17.95
C LYS A 52 24.15 -9.55 -17.72
N ASN A 53 23.32 -9.05 -18.63
CA ASN A 53 22.71 -7.72 -18.53
C ASN A 53 21.61 -7.66 -17.45
N THR A 54 20.92 -8.77 -17.18
CA THR A 54 19.76 -8.83 -16.26
C THR A 54 20.16 -9.18 -14.82
N GLN A 55 21.42 -9.56 -14.59
CA GLN A 55 21.94 -9.94 -13.26
C GLN A 55 21.71 -8.94 -12.12
N PRO A 56 21.83 -7.59 -12.28
CA PRO A 56 21.60 -6.68 -11.16
C PRO A 56 20.14 -6.71 -10.68
N LEU A 57 19.18 -6.80 -11.61
CA LEU A 57 17.76 -6.91 -11.29
C LEU A 57 17.44 -8.29 -10.71
N VAL A 58 18.04 -9.35 -11.24
CA VAL A 58 17.94 -10.70 -10.67
C VAL A 58 18.45 -10.70 -9.22
N ASN A 59 19.57 -10.05 -8.92
CA ASN A 59 20.08 -10.05 -7.55
C ASN A 59 19.18 -9.26 -6.58
N LEU A 60 18.66 -8.10 -7.00
CA LEU A 60 17.78 -7.22 -6.21
C LEU A 60 16.33 -7.71 -6.11
N VAL A 61 15.91 -8.63 -6.98
CA VAL A 61 14.56 -9.17 -6.96
C VAL A 61 14.59 -10.60 -6.45
N VAL A 62 15.45 -11.45 -7.00
CA VAL A 62 15.54 -12.90 -6.73
C VAL A 62 16.20 -13.18 -5.38
N ASN A 63 17.41 -12.67 -5.17
CA ASN A 63 18.23 -13.00 -3.99
C ASN A 63 17.87 -12.17 -2.76
N ILE A 64 17.74 -10.84 -2.93
CA ILE A 64 17.35 -9.92 -1.86
C ILE A 64 16.01 -9.31 -2.27
N PRO A 65 14.86 -9.83 -1.83
CA PRO A 65 13.54 -9.40 -2.33
C PRO A 65 13.09 -8.04 -1.80
N LEU A 66 13.87 -7.01 -2.09
CA LEU A 66 13.71 -5.67 -1.55
C LEU A 66 12.42 -5.02 -2.06
N LEU A 67 12.16 -5.13 -3.37
CA LEU A 67 10.98 -4.52 -4.00
C LEU A 67 9.67 -5.18 -3.56
N GLN A 68 9.69 -6.49 -3.32
CA GLN A 68 8.52 -7.23 -2.82
C GLN A 68 8.17 -6.83 -1.40
N ILE A 69 9.18 -6.74 -0.52
CA ILE A 69 8.97 -6.31 0.87
C ILE A 69 8.49 -4.86 0.90
N PHE A 70 9.07 -3.98 0.10
CA PHE A 70 8.67 -2.58 0.02
C PHE A 70 7.21 -2.41 -0.42
N THR A 71 6.80 -3.12 -1.49
CA THR A 71 5.40 -3.11 -1.96
C THR A 71 4.43 -3.71 -0.95
N LEU A 72 4.84 -4.77 -0.23
CA LEU A 72 4.04 -5.35 0.85
C LEU A 72 3.81 -4.33 1.97
N LEU A 73 4.88 -3.70 2.45
CA LEU A 73 4.81 -2.71 3.54
C LEU A 73 3.95 -1.51 3.15
N LEU A 74 4.14 -0.96 1.95
CA LEU A 74 3.32 0.14 1.43
C LEU A 74 1.84 -0.25 1.35
N SER A 75 1.53 -1.46 0.87
CA SER A 75 0.13 -1.90 0.75
C SER A 75 -0.56 -2.03 2.11
N ILE A 76 0.13 -2.60 3.10
CA ILE A 76 -0.37 -2.70 4.47
C ILE A 76 -0.55 -1.30 5.06
N PHE A 77 0.42 -0.42 4.85
CA PHE A 77 0.35 0.96 5.32
C PHE A 77 -0.86 1.71 4.74
N THR A 78 -1.12 1.62 3.43
CA THR A 78 -2.30 2.21 2.80
C THR A 78 -3.60 1.66 3.39
N LEU A 79 -3.70 0.34 3.59
CA LEU A 79 -4.90 -0.28 4.17
C LEU A 79 -5.13 0.11 5.62
N VAL A 80 -4.06 0.23 6.42
CA VAL A 80 -4.14 0.66 7.82
C VAL A 80 -4.62 2.11 7.94
N LEU A 81 -4.25 2.98 7.00
CA LEU A 81 -4.70 4.38 7.00
C LEU A 81 -6.17 4.55 6.61
N GLU A 82 -6.63 3.78 5.62
CA GLU A 82 -7.98 3.92 5.04
C GLU A 82 -9.05 3.09 5.75
N LEU A 83 -8.62 1.99 6.39
CA LEU A 83 -9.44 1.10 7.19
C LEU A 83 -8.89 1.08 8.62
N PRO A 84 -9.35 1.99 9.51
CA PRO A 84 -8.99 1.91 10.92
C PRO A 84 -9.58 0.62 11.48
N LEU A 85 -8.75 -0.41 11.59
CA LEU A 85 -9.08 -1.63 12.33
C LEU A 85 -9.36 -1.23 13.79
N PRO A 86 -10.29 -1.90 14.49
CA PRO A 86 -10.57 -1.60 15.89
C PRO A 86 -9.33 -1.69 16.80
N PHE A 87 -8.27 -2.39 16.38
CA PHE A 87 -6.99 -2.49 17.07
C PHE A 87 -6.01 -1.32 16.81
N THR A 88 -6.22 -0.50 15.79
CA THR A 88 -5.31 0.60 15.42
C THR A 88 -5.79 1.97 15.90
N VAL A 89 -7.01 2.04 16.44
CA VAL A 89 -7.63 3.29 16.92
C VAL A 89 -6.84 3.91 18.08
N ASP A 90 -6.10 3.11 18.86
CA ASP A 90 -5.25 3.54 19.97
C ASP A 90 -3.75 3.65 19.60
N CYS A 91 -3.35 3.43 18.34
CA CYS A 91 -1.94 3.54 17.94
C CYS A 91 -1.56 5.01 17.70
N ALA A 92 -0.52 5.50 18.39
CA ALA A 92 -0.02 6.88 18.28
C ALA A 92 0.28 7.34 16.83
N ILE A 93 0.67 6.41 15.95
CA ILE A 93 0.97 6.68 14.53
C ILE A 93 -0.28 7.16 13.79
N TYR A 94 -1.46 6.62 14.10
CA TYR A 94 -2.71 7.01 13.46
C TYR A 94 -3.08 8.47 13.80
N TYR A 95 -2.87 8.88 15.04
CA TYR A 95 -3.11 10.26 15.47
C TYR A 95 -2.15 11.26 14.82
N VAL A 96 -0.87 10.92 14.69
CA VAL A 96 0.13 11.80 14.07
C VAL A 96 -0.17 12.03 12.58
N ILE A 97 -0.52 10.97 11.85
CA ILE A 97 -0.80 11.08 10.41
C ILE A 97 -2.13 11.83 10.19
N THR A 98 -3.16 11.48 10.93
CA THR A 98 -4.49 12.11 10.85
C THR A 98 -4.44 13.59 11.24
N SER A 99 -3.75 13.95 12.33
CA SER A 99 -3.57 15.36 12.73
C SER A 99 -2.74 16.15 11.71
N GLY A 100 -1.73 15.55 11.08
CA GLY A 100 -0.96 16.15 10.01
C GLY A 100 -1.81 16.46 8.77
N VAL A 101 -2.64 15.51 8.34
CA VAL A 101 -3.59 15.72 7.22
C VAL A 101 -4.59 16.83 7.57
N TYR A 102 -5.13 16.82 8.79
CA TYR A 102 -6.05 17.86 9.24
C TYR A 102 -5.40 19.24 9.37
N ALA A 103 -4.15 19.33 9.81
CA ALA A 103 -3.42 20.60 9.86
C ALA A 103 -3.22 21.20 8.46
N VAL A 104 -2.92 20.35 7.46
CA VAL A 104 -2.81 20.78 6.07
C VAL A 104 -4.18 21.20 5.51
N ALA A 105 -5.26 20.48 5.83
CA ALA A 105 -6.62 20.87 5.44
C ALA A 105 -7.04 22.22 6.06
N MET A 106 -6.72 22.44 7.34
CA MET A 106 -6.95 23.71 8.02
C MET A 106 -6.14 24.86 7.40
N SER A 107 -4.89 24.61 6.97
CA SER A 107 -4.07 25.62 6.26
C SER A 107 -4.67 26.07 4.93
N LYS A 108 -5.54 25.23 4.33
CA LYS A 108 -6.28 25.53 3.10
C LYS A 108 -7.69 26.09 3.33
N GLY A 109 -8.05 26.37 4.59
CA GLY A 109 -9.30 27.02 4.97
C GLY A 109 -10.52 26.09 5.04
N GLU A 110 -10.33 24.76 5.06
CA GLU A 110 -11.43 23.82 5.23
C GLU A 110 -11.79 23.67 6.72
N MET A 111 -12.98 24.16 7.13
CA MET A 111 -13.47 24.04 8.51
C MET A 111 -14.04 22.64 8.75
N MET A 112 -13.47 21.92 9.72
CA MET A 112 -14.02 20.66 10.19
C MET A 112 -15.27 20.91 11.02
N THR A 113 -16.43 20.50 10.52
CA THR A 113 -17.59 20.28 11.37
C THR A 113 -17.31 19.03 12.18
N ILE A 114 -16.85 19.19 13.42
CA ILE A 114 -16.80 18.12 14.40
C ILE A 114 -18.26 17.75 14.69
N SER A 115 -18.76 16.69 14.04
CA SER A 115 -20.02 16.07 14.45
C SER A 115 -19.76 15.35 15.77
N LEU A 116 -20.02 16.05 16.88
CA LEU A 116 -20.13 15.48 18.22
C LEU A 116 -21.38 14.58 18.33
N ASN A 117 -21.47 13.53 17.50
CA ASN A 117 -22.44 12.47 17.68
C ASN A 117 -21.68 11.17 17.89
N GLY A 118 -21.15 11.03 19.11
CA GLY A 118 -21.09 9.71 19.73
C GLY A 118 -22.53 9.24 19.99
N PRO A 119 -22.77 7.92 20.11
CA PRO A 119 -24.07 7.38 20.46
C PRO A 119 -24.32 7.65 21.95
N ALA A 120 -24.87 8.83 22.27
CA ALA A 120 -25.34 9.14 23.62
C ALA A 120 -26.42 10.21 23.56
N GLY A 121 -27.64 9.75 23.26
CA GLY A 121 -28.87 10.49 23.45
C GLY A 121 -30.03 9.49 23.39
N ASP A 122 -30.74 9.37 24.51
CA ASP A 122 -32.09 8.80 24.65
C ASP A 122 -32.20 7.27 24.83
N VAL A 123 -31.91 6.72 26.02
CA VAL A 123 -32.84 6.40 27.14
C VAL A 123 -32.03 6.09 28.41
#